data_AF-A0A4R3Q955-F1
#
_entry.id   AF-A0A4R3Q955-F1
#
_cell.length_a   1.000
_cell.length_b   1.000
_cell.length_c   1.000
_cell.angle_alpha   90.00
_cell.angle_beta   90.00
_cell.angle_gamma   90.00
#
_symmetry.space_group_name_H-M   'P 1'
#
loop_
_entity.id
_entity.type
_entity.pdbx_description
1 polymer ?
#
loop_
_entity_poly.entity_id
_entity_poly.type
_entity_poly.pdbx_seq_one_letter_code
_entity_poly.pdbx_strand_id
1 'polypeptide(L)' 'MSELEKLIRRRMNEEYAKGSSAEKIAQVIRELINNFDGSGARSS' A
#
# COMPACT_ATOMS: atom_id res chain seq x y z
N MET A 1 1.91 15.12 4.15
CA MET A 1 1.77 13.77 3.57
C MET A 1 2.61 12.82 4.38
N SER A 2 1.96 11.90 5.08
CA SER A 2 2.58 10.83 5.84
C SER A 2 3.40 9.90 4.92
N GLU A 3 4.41 9.23 5.46
CA GLU A 3 5.20 8.22 4.74
C GLU A 3 4.30 7.14 4.12
N LEU A 4 3.31 6.68 4.87
CA LEU A 4 2.33 5.70 4.39
C LEU A 4 1.53 6.22 3.20
N GLU A 5 1.08 7.48 3.23
CA GLU A 5 0.33 8.09 2.12
C GLU A 5 1.19 8.19 0.84
N LYS A 6 2.47 8.60 0.97
CA LYS A 6 3.39 8.64 -0.17
C LYS A 6 3.61 7.24 -0.75
N LEU A 7 3.73 6.24 0.12
CA LEU A 7 4.00 4.87 -0.25
C LEU A 7 2.78 4.21 -0.93
N ILE A 8 1.57 4.44 -0.41
CA ILE A 8 0.30 4.05 -1.06
C ILE A 8 0.20 4.69 -2.43
N ARG A 9 0.43 6.00 -2.54
CA ARG A 9 0.28 6.73 -3.80
C ARG A 9 1.28 6.28 -4.86
N ARG A 10 2.52 6.00 -4.46
CA ARG A 10 3.54 5.39 -5.33
C ARG A 10 3.08 4.03 -5.83
N ARG A 11 2.63 3.16 -4.93
CA ARG A 11 2.27 1.79 -5.31
C ARG A 11 1.02 1.72 -6.18
N MET A 12 0.05 2.57 -5.89
CA MET A 12 -1.14 2.76 -6.71
C MET A 12 -0.76 3.19 -8.14
N ASN A 13 0.12 4.19 -8.29
CA ASN A 13 0.59 4.64 -9.62
C ASN A 13 1.38 3.57 -10.37
N GLU A 14 2.22 2.78 -9.70
CA GLU A 14 2.95 1.67 -10.33
C GLU A 14 2.01 0.60 -10.89
N GLU A 15 0.98 0.23 -10.14
CA GLU A 15 0.01 -0.78 -10.58
C GLU A 15 -0.90 -0.25 -11.70
N TYR A 16 -1.28 1.04 -11.66
CA TYR A 16 -1.96 1.69 -12.79
C TYR A 16 -1.09 1.71 -14.04
N ALA A 17 0.20 2.02 -13.94
CA ALA A 17 1.12 2.03 -15.07
C ALA A 17 1.30 0.63 -15.70
N LYS A 18 1.12 -0.43 -14.92
CA LYS A 18 1.10 -1.83 -15.38
C LYS A 18 -0.23 -2.25 -16.01
N GLY A 19 -1.26 -1.39 -16.00
CA GLY A 19 -2.60 -1.72 -16.46
C GLY A 19 -3.33 -2.70 -15.53
N SER A 20 -2.97 -2.73 -14.24
CA SER A 20 -3.62 -3.62 -13.27
C SER A 20 -5.06 -3.17 -13.01
N SER A 21 -5.97 -4.13 -12.85
CA SER A 21 -7.37 -3.87 -12.50
C SER A 21 -7.51 -3.26 -11.11
N ALA A 22 -8.59 -2.50 -10.90
CA ALA A 22 -8.87 -1.86 -9.62
C ALA A 22 -8.87 -2.82 -8.42
N GLU A 23 -9.38 -4.05 -8.59
CA GLU A 23 -9.32 -5.10 -7.56
C GLU A 23 -7.88 -5.47 -7.18
N LYS A 24 -6.99 -5.60 -8.16
CA LYS A 24 -5.59 -5.93 -7.92
C LYS A 24 -4.88 -4.80 -7.19
N ILE A 25 -5.14 -3.57 -7.59
CA ILE A 25 -4.62 -2.36 -6.94
C ILE A 25 -5.07 -2.31 -5.47
N ALA A 26 -6.37 -2.52 -5.21
CA ALA A 26 -6.92 -2.53 -3.86
C ALA A 26 -6.30 -3.63 -3.00
N GLN A 27 -6.08 -4.83 -3.58
CA GLN A 27 -5.46 -5.94 -2.88
C GLN A 27 -4.00 -5.64 -2.52
N VAL A 28 -3.21 -5.11 -3.46
CA VAL A 28 -1.81 -4.71 -3.24
C VAL A 28 -1.70 -3.60 -2.20
N ILE A 29 -2.57 -2.59 -2.23
CA ILE A 29 -2.58 -1.51 -1.23
C ILE A 29 -2.94 -2.07 0.16
N ARG A 30 -3.90 -2.98 0.24
CA ARG A 30 -4.30 -3.61 1.51
C ARG A 30 -3.17 -4.44 2.11
N GLU A 31 -2.49 -5.25 1.30
CA GLU A 31 -1.30 -6.00 1.74
C GLU A 31 -0.18 -5.06 2.19
N LEU A 32 0.02 -3.97 1.46
CA LEU A 32 1.00 -2.94 1.80
C LEU A 32 0.70 -2.27 3.13
N ILE A 33 -0.57 -1.94 3.43
CA ILE A 33 -0.98 -1.40 4.74
C ILE A 33 -0.83 -2.45 5.85
N ASN A 34 -1.21 -3.70 5.59
CA ASN A 34 -1.13 -4.79 6.57
C ASN A 34 0.32 -5.18 6.92
N ASN A 35 1.23 -5.07 5.95
CA ASN A 35 2.68 -5.29 6.13
C ASN A 35 3.44 -4.00 6.41
N PHE A 36 2.78 -2.85 6.40
CA PHE A 36 3.37 -1.61 6.89
C PHE A 36 3.47 -1.72 8.41
N ASP A 37 4.54 -2.36 8.85
CA ASP A 37 4.97 -2.34 10.24
C ASP A 37 5.49 -0.92 10.50
N GLY A 38 4.56 0.00 10.74
CA GLY A 38 4.89 1.23 11.45
C GLY A 38 5.29 0.80 12.84
N SER A 39 6.59 0.54 13.04
CA SER A 39 7.15 -0.06 14.25
C SER A 39 6.52 0.59 15.49
N GLY A 40 5.60 -0.13 16.14
CA GLY A 40 4.86 0.42 17.27
C GLY A 40 3.63 -0.35 17.77
N ALA A 41 3.08 -1.36 17.09
CA ALA A 41 1.85 -2.00 17.60
C ALA A 41 1.66 -3.48 17.25
N ARG A 42 2.73 -4.28 17.26
CA ARG A 42 2.61 -5.74 17.42
C ARG A 42 3.56 -6.23 18.51
N SER A 43 3.23 -5.86 19.73
CA SER A 43 3.64 -6.58 20.93
C SER A 43 2.43 -6.69 21.84
N SER A 44 1.71 -7.80 21.70
CA SER A 44 0.80 -8.39 22.70
C SER A 44 0.23 -9.68 22.12
#